data_AF-A0A9P9KB09-F1
#
_entry.id   AF-A0A9P9KB09-F1
#
_cell.length_a   1.000
_cell.length_b   1.000
_cell.length_c   1.000
_cell.angle_alpha   90.00
_cell.angle_beta   90.00
_cell.angle_gamma   90.00
#
_symmetry.space_group_name_H-M   'P 1'
#
loop_
_entity.id
_entity.type
_entity.pdbx_description
1 polymer ?
#
loop_
_entity_poly.entity_id
_entity_poly.type
_entity_poly.pdbx_seq_one_letter_code
_entity_poly.pdbx_strand_id
1 'polypeptide(L)'
;MPEKVSVSDLLTVIITTSVTPSAPSTELLEAILESFDRHCPALLSCKVIVVFDGYDKIVPTARLKKGQVTPQQAENFTSYKQNVKNLILGRYQRHGEGSTFTNSHAKAEYGSTRGDNEVSYTISQTRDKSVTFIEPSRRLGFGLAVRSALRATETPYVWVQQHDWALLSDLPIEPMLHIMKAHESDQEVPTKYICLAAVRMLSYATSMDVARFPALRNLTASLTGDFSTASHPDIKVPLTPMYFWHDKPHVASTAHYLNRVFPTRLAMFRGDFIEDKIGQRARAQMKEGEWNKWATWLYYPEDGKQLCLRHLQGRTRESVAGQADRAAMWKQKNELRDVEKESSVVEVDVVQDFPLFLEQDEQNS
;
A
#
# COMPACT_ATOMS: atom_id res chain seq x y z
N MET A 1 -18.28 35.07 11.04
CA MET A 1 -18.39 33.67 11.50
C MET A 1 -17.11 32.96 11.11
N PRO A 2 -16.44 32.20 11.98
CA PRO A 2 -15.24 31.47 11.59
C PRO A 2 -15.61 30.46 10.49
N GLU A 3 -14.85 30.48 9.42
CA GLU A 3 -15.01 29.61 8.25
C GLU A 3 -14.93 28.14 8.70
N LYS A 4 -15.92 27.33 8.30
CA LYS A 4 -15.96 25.91 8.68
C LYS A 4 -14.86 25.19 7.92
N VAL A 5 -13.77 24.86 8.61
CA VAL A 5 -12.63 24.12 8.06
C VAL A 5 -13.13 22.78 7.52
N SER A 6 -12.86 22.51 6.23
CA SER A 6 -13.27 21.27 5.57
C SER A 6 -12.21 20.17 5.69
N VAL A 7 -12.59 18.92 5.38
CA VAL A 7 -11.63 17.80 5.30
C VAL A 7 -10.50 18.09 4.32
N SER A 8 -10.81 18.69 3.16
CA SER A 8 -9.83 19.03 2.12
C SER A 8 -8.82 20.09 2.54
N ASP A 9 -9.14 20.93 3.54
CA ASP A 9 -8.20 21.90 4.10
C ASP A 9 -7.22 21.25 5.10
N LEU A 10 -7.62 20.12 5.68
CA LEU A 10 -6.88 19.42 6.73
C LEU A 10 -6.07 18.23 6.22
N LEU A 11 -6.46 17.63 5.10
CA LEU A 11 -5.98 16.33 4.67
C LEU A 11 -5.50 16.31 3.22
N THR A 12 -4.32 15.73 2.99
CA THR A 12 -3.82 15.37 1.66
C THR A 12 -3.75 13.86 1.52
N VAL A 13 -4.26 13.32 0.40
CA VAL A 13 -4.18 11.90 0.06
C VAL A 13 -2.85 11.62 -0.63
N ILE A 14 -2.07 10.68 -0.11
CA ILE A 14 -0.83 10.19 -0.72
C ILE A 14 -1.08 8.77 -1.22
N ILE A 15 -1.03 8.57 -2.55
CA ILE A 15 -1.12 7.25 -3.16
C ILE A 15 0.26 6.85 -3.65
N THR A 16 0.81 5.76 -3.13
CA THR A 16 2.04 5.16 -3.70
C THR A 16 1.67 4.00 -4.59
N THR A 17 2.14 4.04 -5.84
CA THR A 17 2.05 2.91 -6.77
C THR A 17 3.42 2.55 -7.32
N SER A 18 3.57 1.34 -7.84
CA SER A 18 4.80 0.83 -8.42
C SER A 18 4.46 -0.09 -9.60
N VAL A 19 5.48 -0.69 -10.20
CA VAL A 19 5.28 -1.76 -11.19
C VAL A 19 4.45 -2.91 -10.59
N THR A 20 3.36 -3.29 -11.26
CA THR A 20 2.48 -4.41 -10.93
C THR A 20 2.36 -5.37 -12.12
N PRO A 21 2.00 -6.65 -11.90
CA PRO A 21 1.71 -7.57 -13.00
C PRO A 21 0.53 -7.15 -13.88
N SER A 22 -0.41 -6.38 -13.32
CA SER A 22 -1.57 -5.86 -14.06
C SER A 22 -1.24 -4.70 -15.00
N ALA A 23 -0.06 -4.08 -14.90
CA ALA A 23 0.33 -2.97 -15.78
C ALA A 23 0.27 -3.43 -17.26
N PRO A 24 -0.31 -2.62 -18.18
CA PRO A 24 -0.61 -1.20 -18.04
C PRO A 24 -1.99 -0.85 -17.47
N SER A 25 -2.79 -1.84 -17.05
CA SER A 25 -4.13 -1.63 -16.49
C SER A 25 -4.10 -0.89 -15.16
N THR A 26 -5.11 -0.05 -14.95
CA THR A 26 -5.35 0.75 -13.73
C THR A 26 -6.32 0.12 -12.74
N GLU A 27 -6.83 -1.09 -13.01
CA GLU A 27 -7.84 -1.81 -12.24
C GLU A 27 -7.62 -1.79 -10.70
N LEU A 28 -6.37 -1.89 -10.24
CA LEU A 28 -6.07 -1.86 -8.80
C LEU A 28 -6.38 -0.49 -8.17
N LEU A 29 -6.00 0.60 -8.85
CA LEU A 29 -6.28 1.95 -8.37
C LEU A 29 -7.76 2.31 -8.58
N GLU A 30 -8.39 1.85 -9.66
CA GLU A 30 -9.83 2.01 -9.86
C GLU A 30 -10.62 1.41 -8.71
N ALA A 31 -10.33 0.16 -8.33
CA ALA A 31 -10.97 -0.49 -7.19
C ALA A 31 -10.77 0.26 -5.87
N ILE A 32 -9.64 0.96 -5.69
CA ILE A 32 -9.38 1.80 -4.52
C ILE A 32 -10.24 3.06 -4.57
N LEU A 33 -10.26 3.77 -5.69
CA LEU A 33 -11.04 5.00 -5.84
C LEU A 33 -12.55 4.74 -5.76
N GLU A 34 -13.02 3.60 -6.28
CA GLU A 34 -14.39 3.12 -6.08
C GLU A 34 -14.68 2.82 -4.60
N SER A 35 -13.71 2.26 -3.87
CA SER A 35 -13.87 2.07 -2.43
C SER A 35 -13.92 3.39 -1.67
N PHE A 36 -13.24 4.45 -2.16
CA PHE A 36 -13.37 5.79 -1.61
C PHE A 36 -14.77 6.37 -1.89
N ASP A 37 -15.29 6.27 -3.12
CA ASP A 37 -16.68 6.69 -3.41
C ASP A 37 -17.69 6.03 -2.48
N ARG A 38 -17.51 4.74 -2.20
CA ARG A 38 -18.47 3.98 -1.41
C ARG A 38 -18.38 4.29 0.09
N HIS A 39 -17.17 4.41 0.62
CA HIS A 39 -16.94 4.36 2.06
C HIS A 39 -16.38 5.65 2.66
N CYS A 40 -15.79 6.53 1.84
CA CYS A 40 -15.24 7.80 2.30
C CYS A 40 -15.07 8.82 1.15
N PRO A 41 -16.17 9.36 0.57
CA PRO A 41 -16.12 10.28 -0.56
C PRO A 41 -15.29 11.55 -0.29
N ALA A 42 -15.16 11.94 0.97
CA ALA A 42 -14.36 13.10 1.38
C ALA A 42 -12.89 12.98 0.93
N LEU A 43 -12.32 11.77 0.85
CA LEU A 43 -10.95 11.55 0.36
C LEU A 43 -10.77 12.01 -1.09
N LEU A 44 -11.81 11.88 -1.92
CA LEU A 44 -11.77 12.30 -3.34
C LEU A 44 -11.94 13.81 -3.52
N SER A 45 -12.29 14.53 -2.46
CA SER A 45 -12.36 16.00 -2.46
C SER A 45 -11.06 16.65 -1.95
N CYS A 46 -10.14 15.85 -1.40
CA CYS A 46 -8.85 16.33 -0.92
C CYS A 46 -7.84 16.56 -2.04
N LYS A 47 -6.76 17.31 -1.73
CA LYS A 47 -5.55 17.30 -2.56
C LYS A 47 -5.00 15.87 -2.62
N VAL A 48 -4.47 15.45 -3.78
CA VAL A 48 -3.85 14.14 -3.97
C VAL A 48 -2.43 14.23 -4.51
N ILE A 49 -1.54 13.42 -3.94
CA ILE A 49 -0.17 13.21 -4.41
C ILE A 49 -0.02 11.74 -4.79
N VAL A 50 0.31 11.47 -6.04
CA VAL A 50 0.58 10.11 -6.53
C VAL A 50 2.06 9.93 -6.81
N VAL A 51 2.68 8.95 -6.15
CA VAL A 51 4.10 8.64 -6.33
C VAL A 51 4.23 7.36 -7.15
N PHE A 52 4.95 7.44 -8.27
CA PHE A 52 5.25 6.30 -9.14
C PHE A 52 6.61 5.68 -8.76
N ASP A 53 6.65 4.80 -7.76
CA ASP A 53 7.87 4.12 -7.35
C ASP A 53 8.35 3.16 -8.46
N GLY A 54 9.48 3.50 -9.08
CA GLY A 54 10.01 2.79 -10.22
C GLY A 54 10.67 1.44 -9.87
N TYR A 55 11.56 1.01 -10.75
CA TYR A 55 12.34 -0.22 -10.60
C TYR A 55 13.85 0.07 -10.64
N ASP A 56 14.66 -0.95 -10.35
CA ASP A 56 16.11 -0.90 -10.28
C ASP A 56 16.79 -1.59 -11.46
N LYS A 57 16.28 -2.77 -11.86
CA LYS A 57 16.92 -3.61 -12.87
C LYS A 57 15.89 -4.26 -13.77
N ILE A 58 16.23 -4.36 -15.05
CA ILE A 58 15.52 -5.17 -16.03
C ILE A 58 16.22 -6.53 -16.11
N VAL A 59 15.47 -7.61 -15.89
CA VAL A 59 15.97 -8.99 -15.80
C VAL A 59 14.98 -9.96 -16.46
N PRO A 60 15.40 -11.18 -16.84
CA PRO A 60 14.49 -12.16 -17.45
C PRO A 60 13.33 -12.60 -16.55
N THR A 61 13.54 -12.65 -15.23
CA THR A 61 12.52 -13.08 -14.25
C THR A 61 12.30 -12.00 -13.20
N ALA A 62 11.06 -11.51 -13.11
CA ALA A 62 10.70 -10.44 -12.20
C ALA A 62 10.87 -10.82 -10.72
N ARG A 63 11.38 -9.87 -9.93
CA ARG A 63 11.32 -9.87 -8.46
C ARG A 63 10.91 -8.48 -8.00
N LEU A 64 9.61 -8.18 -8.07
CA LEU A 64 9.06 -6.84 -7.86
C LEU A 64 9.44 -6.23 -6.51
N LYS A 65 9.43 -7.02 -5.42
CA LYS A 65 9.87 -6.56 -4.09
C LYS A 65 11.35 -6.10 -4.05
N LYS A 66 12.18 -6.62 -4.95
CA LYS A 66 13.61 -6.25 -5.09
C LYS A 66 13.85 -5.21 -6.20
N GLY A 67 12.79 -4.61 -6.75
CA GLY A 67 12.91 -3.65 -7.85
C GLY A 67 13.36 -4.27 -9.17
N GLN A 68 13.14 -5.58 -9.37
CA GLN A 68 13.55 -6.26 -10.59
C GLN A 68 12.32 -6.57 -11.44
N VAL A 69 12.34 -6.15 -12.71
CA VAL A 69 11.21 -6.25 -13.64
C VAL A 69 11.65 -6.89 -14.96
N THR A 70 10.72 -7.44 -15.73
CA THR A 70 10.99 -7.88 -17.10
C THR A 70 11.03 -6.69 -18.08
N PRO A 71 11.60 -6.84 -19.29
CA PRO A 71 11.52 -5.81 -20.33
C PRO A 71 10.07 -5.40 -20.62
N GLN A 72 9.16 -6.36 -20.73
CA GLN A 72 7.73 -6.08 -20.95
C GLN A 72 7.11 -5.29 -19.79
N GLN A 73 7.45 -5.62 -18.54
CA GLN A 73 6.94 -4.89 -17.38
C GLN A 73 7.46 -3.46 -17.32
N ALA A 74 8.70 -3.21 -17.74
CA ALA A 74 9.27 -1.87 -17.85
C ALA A 74 8.53 -1.02 -18.91
N GLU A 75 8.24 -1.61 -20.07
CA GLU A 75 7.45 -0.97 -21.12
C GLU A 75 6.02 -0.68 -20.64
N ASN A 76 5.34 -1.70 -20.10
CA ASN A 76 3.98 -1.57 -19.56
C ASN A 76 3.88 -0.51 -18.45
N PHE A 77 4.94 -0.35 -17.63
CA PHE A 77 4.94 0.66 -16.58
C PHE A 77 4.93 2.08 -17.14
N THR A 78 5.53 2.32 -18.31
CA THR A 78 5.48 3.63 -18.97
C THR A 78 4.04 4.00 -19.34
N SER A 79 3.32 3.08 -20.00
CA SER A 79 1.90 3.26 -20.32
C SER A 79 1.03 3.33 -19.07
N TYR A 80 1.33 2.52 -18.05
CA TYR A 80 0.64 2.54 -16.76
C TYR A 80 0.68 3.93 -16.11
N LYS A 81 1.85 4.59 -16.07
CA LYS A 81 1.96 5.94 -15.50
C LYS A 81 1.01 6.91 -16.17
N GLN A 82 0.90 6.87 -17.50
CA GLN A 82 -0.01 7.75 -18.22
C GLN A 82 -1.48 7.41 -17.95
N ASN A 83 -1.84 6.13 -17.92
CA ASN A 83 -3.19 5.68 -17.60
C ASN A 83 -3.62 6.12 -16.19
N VAL A 84 -2.73 5.96 -15.20
CA VAL A 84 -2.97 6.41 -13.83
C VAL A 84 -3.12 7.92 -13.77
N LYS A 85 -2.29 8.69 -14.48
CA LYS A 85 -2.44 10.16 -14.53
C LYS A 85 -3.82 10.54 -15.03
N ASN A 86 -4.27 9.95 -16.14
CA ASN A 86 -5.59 10.19 -16.71
C ASN A 86 -6.72 9.82 -15.72
N LEU A 87 -6.61 8.64 -15.08
CA LEU A 87 -7.57 8.19 -14.08
C LEU A 87 -7.67 9.18 -12.91
N ILE A 88 -6.53 9.58 -12.33
CA ILE A 88 -6.50 10.45 -11.16
C ILE A 88 -7.04 11.84 -11.50
N LEU A 89 -6.68 12.40 -12.65
CA LEU A 89 -7.22 13.68 -13.11
C LEU A 89 -8.74 13.61 -13.29
N GLY A 90 -9.26 12.56 -13.92
CA GLY A 90 -10.71 12.38 -14.10
C GLY A 90 -11.50 12.19 -12.81
N ARG A 91 -10.83 11.83 -11.71
CA ARG A 91 -11.46 11.53 -10.41
C ARG A 91 -11.32 12.67 -9.40
N TYR A 92 -10.24 13.43 -9.46
CA TYR A 92 -9.96 14.53 -8.51
C TYR A 92 -10.15 15.93 -9.09
N GLN A 93 -10.08 16.11 -10.42
CA GLN A 93 -10.34 17.42 -11.02
C GLN A 93 -11.83 17.58 -11.33
N ARG A 94 -12.51 18.49 -10.60
CA ARG A 94 -13.88 18.91 -10.92
C ARG A 94 -13.83 20.07 -11.91
N HIS A 95 -14.18 19.80 -13.18
CA HIS A 95 -14.38 20.77 -14.27
C HIS A 95 -13.22 21.74 -14.56
N GLY A 96 -12.52 21.56 -15.69
CA GLY A 96 -11.71 22.63 -16.28
C GLY A 96 -10.61 22.15 -17.21
N GLU A 97 -10.67 22.66 -18.44
CA GLU A 97 -9.72 22.60 -19.55
C GLU A 97 -8.29 22.13 -19.23
N GLY A 98 -7.82 21.16 -20.01
CA GLY A 98 -6.42 20.74 -20.17
C GLY A 98 -5.48 21.10 -19.01
N SER A 99 -5.27 20.14 -18.10
CA SER A 99 -4.45 20.34 -16.89
C SER A 99 -3.05 20.85 -17.27
N THR A 100 -2.82 22.16 -17.12
CA THR A 100 -1.49 22.72 -17.31
C THR A 100 -0.67 22.40 -16.08
N PHE A 101 0.42 21.65 -16.27
CA PHE A 101 1.31 21.26 -15.18
C PHE A 101 2.44 22.27 -15.01
N THR A 102 2.73 22.62 -13.75
CA THR A 102 4.03 23.14 -13.37
C THR A 102 4.95 21.94 -13.07
N ASN A 103 6.21 22.04 -13.48
CA ASN A 103 7.21 21.01 -13.23
C ASN A 103 8.31 21.56 -12.33
N SER A 104 8.70 20.78 -11.34
CA SER A 104 9.86 21.05 -10.50
C SER A 104 10.65 19.77 -10.25
N HIS A 105 11.86 19.92 -9.72
CA HIS A 105 12.76 18.80 -9.42
C HIS A 105 13.17 18.85 -7.96
N ALA A 106 13.30 17.68 -7.35
CA ALA A 106 13.80 17.53 -5.99
C ALA A 106 14.56 16.21 -5.84
N LYS A 107 15.12 15.99 -4.66
CA LYS A 107 15.96 14.83 -4.35
C LYS A 107 15.42 14.07 -3.14
N ALA A 108 15.51 12.75 -3.21
CA ALA A 108 15.21 11.84 -2.12
C ALA A 108 16.52 11.27 -1.58
N GLU A 109 17.03 11.87 -0.51
CA GLU A 109 18.30 11.52 0.11
C GLU A 109 18.15 10.44 1.19
N TYR A 110 19.04 9.47 1.20
CA TYR A 110 19.02 8.38 2.19
C TYR A 110 20.43 8.08 2.66
N GLY A 111 20.58 7.21 3.67
CA GLY A 111 21.89 6.73 4.13
C GLY A 111 22.90 7.84 4.45
N SER A 112 24.19 7.51 4.34
CA SER A 112 25.29 8.45 4.62
C SER A 112 25.44 9.51 3.52
N THR A 113 25.97 10.69 3.88
CA THR A 113 26.40 11.71 2.91
C THR A 113 27.64 11.29 2.12
N ARG A 114 28.36 10.27 2.58
CA ARG A 114 29.52 9.70 1.88
C ARG A 114 29.02 8.73 0.80
N GLY A 115 28.70 9.25 -0.40
CA GLY A 115 28.32 8.49 -1.59
C GLY A 115 27.07 9.02 -2.31
N ASP A 116 26.71 8.38 -3.43
CA ASP A 116 25.52 8.70 -4.24
C ASP A 116 24.22 8.14 -3.63
N ASN A 117 23.91 8.60 -2.42
CA ASN A 117 22.71 8.22 -1.69
C ASN A 117 21.59 9.25 -1.86
N GLU A 118 21.31 9.60 -3.11
CA GLU A 118 20.19 10.44 -3.50
C GLU A 118 19.53 9.92 -4.76
N VAL A 119 18.23 10.18 -4.89
CA VAL A 119 17.47 9.93 -6.12
C VAL A 119 16.78 11.20 -6.53
N SER A 120 17.09 11.70 -7.71
CA SER A 120 16.36 12.83 -8.29
C SER A 120 14.97 12.38 -8.71
N TYR A 121 13.98 13.26 -8.52
CA TYR A 121 12.61 13.03 -8.96
C TYR A 121 11.99 14.31 -9.50
N THR A 122 11.04 14.15 -10.41
CA THR A 122 10.25 15.24 -10.97
C THR A 122 8.92 15.31 -10.24
N ILE A 123 8.45 16.53 -9.98
CA ILE A 123 7.12 16.81 -9.46
C ILE A 123 6.35 17.53 -10.57
N SER A 124 5.25 16.95 -11.02
CA SER A 124 4.30 17.59 -11.95
C SER A 124 3.01 17.90 -11.20
N GLN A 125 2.66 19.18 -11.09
CA GLN A 125 1.56 19.64 -10.24
C GLN A 125 0.58 20.52 -11.04
N THR A 126 -0.72 20.36 -10.79
CA THR A 126 -1.75 21.23 -11.37
C THR A 126 -1.65 22.64 -10.78
N ARG A 127 -2.11 23.68 -11.50
CA ARG A 127 -1.98 25.07 -11.03
C ARG A 127 -2.64 25.33 -9.68
N ASP A 128 -3.77 24.69 -9.43
CA ASP A 128 -4.52 24.73 -8.16
C ASP A 128 -3.94 23.80 -7.07
N LYS A 129 -2.89 23.04 -7.40
CA LYS A 129 -2.24 22.03 -6.54
C LYS A 129 -3.17 20.90 -6.08
N SER A 130 -4.32 20.71 -6.70
CA SER A 130 -5.25 19.63 -6.36
C SER A 130 -4.67 18.25 -6.68
N VAL A 131 -3.90 18.14 -7.77
CA VAL A 131 -3.25 16.89 -8.18
C VAL A 131 -1.75 17.10 -8.36
N THR A 132 -0.97 16.22 -7.74
CA THR A 132 0.49 16.19 -7.85
C THR A 132 0.98 14.79 -8.21
N PHE A 133 1.88 14.69 -9.19
CA PHE A 133 2.56 13.46 -9.55
C PHE A 133 4.04 13.55 -9.21
N ILE A 134 4.59 12.52 -8.57
CA ILE A 134 6.01 12.40 -8.26
C ILE A 134 6.60 11.20 -9.00
N GLU A 135 7.60 11.46 -9.84
CA GLU A 135 8.27 10.47 -10.67
C GLU A 135 9.79 10.44 -10.40
N PRO A 136 10.27 9.50 -9.57
CA PRO A 136 11.69 9.31 -9.34
C PRO A 136 12.41 8.66 -10.51
N SER A 137 13.67 9.04 -10.72
CA SER A 137 14.51 8.51 -11.80
C SER A 137 14.90 7.05 -11.62
N ARG A 138 14.83 6.53 -10.39
CA ARG A 138 15.02 5.12 -10.02
C ARG A 138 14.14 4.76 -8.84
N ARG A 139 13.98 3.46 -8.58
CA ARG A 139 13.22 2.98 -7.41
C ARG A 139 13.68 3.64 -6.11
N LEU A 140 12.71 4.16 -5.35
CA LEU A 140 12.84 4.67 -4.00
C LEU A 140 12.54 3.59 -2.96
N GLY A 141 11.53 2.76 -3.19
CA GLY A 141 10.87 1.97 -2.16
C GLY A 141 9.78 2.75 -1.43
N PHE A 142 8.85 2.02 -0.80
CA PHE A 142 7.64 2.59 -0.19
C PHE A 142 7.95 3.70 0.83
N GLY A 143 8.90 3.48 1.75
CA GLY A 143 9.19 4.46 2.79
C GLY A 143 9.71 5.81 2.25
N LEU A 144 10.64 5.77 1.30
CA LEU A 144 11.15 6.99 0.67
C LEU A 144 10.13 7.65 -0.27
N ALA A 145 9.26 6.86 -0.94
CA ALA A 145 8.16 7.39 -1.74
C ALA A 145 7.19 8.21 -0.88
N VAL A 146 6.74 7.67 0.27
CA VAL A 146 5.88 8.39 1.23
C VAL A 146 6.57 9.66 1.73
N ARG A 147 7.86 9.59 2.11
CA ARG A 147 8.59 10.77 2.59
C ARG A 147 8.70 11.88 1.54
N SER A 148 8.93 11.54 0.27
CA SER A 148 8.95 12.52 -0.81
C SER A 148 7.60 13.23 -0.95
N ALA A 149 6.48 12.49 -0.84
CA ALA A 149 5.14 13.08 -0.88
C ALA A 149 4.83 13.93 0.38
N LEU A 150 5.23 13.49 1.57
CA LEU A 150 5.08 14.25 2.82
C LEU A 150 5.75 15.63 2.72
N ARG A 151 6.94 15.71 2.09
CA ARG A 151 7.65 16.99 1.90
C ARG A 151 7.00 17.92 0.88
N ALA A 152 6.14 17.39 0.01
CA ALA A 152 5.34 18.17 -0.92
C ALA A 152 3.94 18.52 -0.36
N THR A 153 3.61 18.04 0.84
CA THR A 153 2.30 18.25 1.48
C THR A 153 2.27 19.57 2.25
N GLU A 154 1.17 20.30 2.15
CA GLU A 154 0.91 21.56 2.87
C GLU A 154 -0.10 21.41 4.00
N THR A 155 -0.89 20.33 4.01
CA THR A 155 -1.95 20.08 4.99
C THR A 155 -1.40 19.49 6.30
N PRO A 156 -2.05 19.75 7.45
CA PRO A 156 -1.59 19.25 8.75
C PRO A 156 -1.66 17.73 8.88
N TYR A 157 -2.55 17.08 8.13
CA TYR A 157 -2.69 15.62 8.12
C TYR A 157 -2.53 15.05 6.71
N VAL A 158 -2.18 13.76 6.65
CA VAL A 158 -2.13 12.97 5.43
C VAL A 158 -2.90 11.66 5.57
N TRP A 159 -3.49 11.21 4.47
CA TRP A 159 -3.96 9.85 4.28
C TRP A 159 -2.96 9.11 3.41
N VAL A 160 -2.29 8.09 3.94
CA VAL A 160 -1.34 7.29 3.14
C VAL A 160 -2.04 6.04 2.62
N GLN A 161 -1.97 5.82 1.30
CA GLN A 161 -2.66 4.78 0.57
C GLN A 161 -1.68 3.97 -0.29
N GLN A 162 -1.59 2.67 -0.02
CA GLN A 162 -0.92 1.73 -0.92
C GLN A 162 -1.87 1.31 -2.06
N HIS A 163 -1.32 1.05 -3.25
CA HIS A 163 -2.08 0.74 -4.46
C HIS A 163 -2.87 -0.58 -4.46
N ASP A 164 -2.83 -1.36 -3.38
CA ASP A 164 -3.48 -2.67 -3.29
C ASP A 164 -4.29 -2.86 -2.00
N TRP A 165 -4.78 -1.79 -1.39
CA TRP A 165 -5.69 -1.83 -0.24
C TRP A 165 -6.98 -1.08 -0.49
N ALA A 166 -8.11 -1.79 -0.55
CA ALA A 166 -9.43 -1.16 -0.67
C ALA A 166 -10.10 -1.01 0.70
N LEU A 167 -10.88 0.07 0.86
CA LEU A 167 -11.80 0.24 1.99
C LEU A 167 -12.95 -0.77 1.87
N LEU A 168 -13.42 -1.27 3.01
CA LEU A 168 -14.59 -2.16 3.12
C LEU A 168 -15.70 -1.64 4.02
N SER A 169 -15.43 -0.56 4.75
CA SER A 169 -16.33 -0.02 5.77
C SER A 169 -16.27 1.49 5.74
N ASP A 170 -17.38 2.12 6.09
CA ASP A 170 -17.50 3.57 6.11
C ASP A 170 -16.58 4.18 7.17
N LEU A 171 -15.94 5.29 6.80
CA LEU A 171 -14.93 5.93 7.62
C LEU A 171 -15.38 7.34 8.06
N PRO A 172 -15.49 7.61 9.38
CA PRO A 172 -15.80 8.94 9.89
C PRO A 172 -14.56 9.84 9.86
N ILE A 173 -14.02 10.12 8.67
CA ILE A 173 -12.72 10.82 8.52
C ILE A 173 -12.75 12.25 9.09
N GLU A 174 -13.85 12.98 8.94
CA GLU A 174 -13.97 14.34 9.49
C GLU A 174 -13.92 14.32 11.04
N PRO A 175 -14.78 13.55 11.74
CA PRO A 175 -14.64 13.34 13.19
C PRO A 175 -13.24 12.88 13.62
N MET A 176 -12.61 11.95 12.89
CA MET A 176 -11.25 11.49 13.19
C MET A 176 -10.23 12.64 13.16
N LEU A 177 -10.25 13.48 12.12
CA LEU A 177 -9.34 14.63 12.01
C LEU A 177 -9.56 15.63 13.13
N HIS A 178 -10.82 15.86 13.53
CA HIS A 178 -11.14 16.73 14.65
C HIS A 178 -10.61 16.16 15.99
N ILE A 179 -10.70 14.84 16.20
CA ILE A 179 -10.13 14.17 17.38
C ILE A 179 -8.60 14.31 17.37
N MET A 180 -7.95 14.02 16.23
CA MET A 180 -6.51 14.18 16.08
C MET A 180 -6.07 15.61 16.40
N LYS A 181 -6.78 16.61 15.88
CA LYS A 181 -6.51 18.03 16.16
C LYS A 181 -6.70 18.40 17.63
N ALA A 182 -7.77 17.94 18.25
CA ALA A 182 -8.06 18.22 19.66
C ALA A 182 -7.02 17.60 20.60
N HIS A 183 -6.50 16.42 20.25
CA HIS A 183 -5.57 15.66 21.08
C HIS A 183 -4.13 15.62 20.54
N GLU A 184 -3.74 16.52 19.63
CA GLU A 184 -2.39 16.46 19.05
C GLU A 184 -1.29 16.76 20.07
N SER A 185 -1.58 17.69 21.00
CA SER A 185 -0.67 18.10 22.09
C SER A 185 -1.07 17.56 23.45
N ASP A 186 -2.03 16.63 23.50
CA ASP A 186 -2.47 15.99 24.74
C ASP A 186 -1.34 15.15 25.36
N GLN A 187 -1.22 15.17 26.68
CA GLN A 187 -0.19 14.42 27.41
C GLN A 187 -0.63 12.98 27.71
N GLU A 188 -1.93 12.74 27.87
CA GLU A 188 -2.51 11.46 28.27
C GLU A 188 -2.98 10.66 27.06
N VAL A 189 -3.64 11.32 26.10
CA VAL A 189 -4.22 10.66 24.91
C VAL A 189 -3.75 11.27 23.58
N PRO A 190 -2.44 11.48 23.37
CA PRO A 190 -1.93 12.06 22.13
C PRO A 190 -2.40 11.24 20.93
N THR A 191 -3.05 11.88 19.95
CA THR A 191 -3.61 11.21 18.77
C THR A 191 -2.98 11.75 17.49
N LYS A 192 -1.93 11.07 17.00
CA LYS A 192 -1.11 11.54 15.86
C LYS A 192 -1.12 10.60 14.66
N TYR A 193 -1.64 9.39 14.82
CA TYR A 193 -1.72 8.36 13.80
C TYR A 193 -2.91 7.45 14.08
N ILE A 194 -3.75 7.18 13.09
CA ILE A 194 -4.87 6.23 13.15
C ILE A 194 -4.79 5.30 11.94
N CYS A 195 -4.56 4.01 12.16
CA CYS A 195 -4.61 2.96 11.15
C CYS A 195 -5.98 2.28 11.12
N LEU A 196 -6.33 1.68 9.99
CA LEU A 196 -7.53 0.86 9.86
C LEU A 196 -7.25 -0.64 10.08
N ALA A 197 -8.26 -1.36 10.56
CA ALA A 197 -8.18 -2.79 10.80
C ALA A 197 -8.23 -3.60 9.50
N ALA A 198 -7.19 -4.40 9.27
CA ALA A 198 -7.20 -5.51 8.31
C ALA A 198 -7.48 -6.84 9.04
N VAL A 199 -7.66 -7.94 8.30
CA VAL A 199 -8.06 -9.27 8.84
C VAL A 199 -7.22 -9.71 10.05
N ARG A 200 -5.90 -9.47 10.04
CA ARG A 200 -4.99 -9.87 11.13
C ARG A 200 -5.03 -8.95 12.36
N MET A 201 -5.79 -7.86 12.29
CA MET A 201 -5.92 -6.85 13.33
C MET A 201 -7.31 -6.90 13.99
N LEU A 202 -8.15 -7.85 13.58
CA LEU A 202 -9.42 -8.09 14.26
C LEU A 202 -9.17 -8.56 15.69
N SER A 203 -9.98 -8.08 16.62
CA SER A 203 -9.84 -8.35 18.06
C SER A 203 -8.45 -8.02 18.61
N TYR A 204 -7.78 -7.00 18.04
CA TYR A 204 -6.42 -6.61 18.40
C TYR A 204 -6.25 -6.37 19.90
N ALA A 205 -7.18 -5.65 20.52
CA ALA A 205 -7.11 -5.27 21.93
C ALA A 205 -7.06 -6.48 22.88
N THR A 206 -7.65 -7.60 22.48
CA THR A 206 -7.67 -8.86 23.25
C THR A 206 -6.64 -9.88 22.76
N SER A 207 -5.81 -9.53 21.78
CA SER A 207 -4.84 -10.45 21.19
C SER A 207 -3.65 -10.73 22.12
N MET A 208 -2.93 -11.83 21.84
CA MET A 208 -1.69 -12.14 22.56
C MET A 208 -0.59 -11.09 22.37
N ASP A 209 -0.65 -10.31 21.28
CA ASP A 209 0.30 -9.23 21.02
C ASP A 209 0.19 -8.10 22.05
N VAL A 210 -0.99 -7.93 22.65
CA VAL A 210 -1.26 -6.97 23.72
C VAL A 210 -1.13 -7.63 25.08
N ALA A 211 -1.80 -8.77 25.29
CA ALA A 211 -1.94 -9.40 26.60
C ALA A 211 -0.61 -9.79 27.27
N ARG A 212 0.42 -10.10 26.47
CA ARG A 212 1.75 -10.53 26.94
C ARG A 212 2.62 -9.41 27.51
N PHE A 213 2.33 -8.15 27.22
CA PHE A 213 3.16 -7.03 27.64
C PHE A 213 2.38 -6.14 28.62
N PRO A 214 2.76 -6.06 29.90
CA PRO A 214 2.00 -5.35 30.92
C PRO A 214 1.72 -3.87 30.58
N ALA A 215 2.72 -3.14 30.07
CA ALA A 215 2.54 -1.74 29.67
C ALA A 215 1.45 -1.59 28.59
N LEU A 216 1.45 -2.49 27.60
CA LEU A 216 0.48 -2.49 26.51
C LEU A 216 -0.91 -2.87 27.00
N ARG A 217 -1.01 -3.93 27.82
CA ARG A 217 -2.28 -4.36 28.40
C ARG A 217 -2.92 -3.26 29.24
N ASN A 218 -2.15 -2.60 30.10
CA ASN A 218 -2.63 -1.51 30.93
C ASN A 218 -3.11 -0.33 30.08
N LEU A 219 -2.35 0.04 29.05
CA LEU A 219 -2.71 1.13 28.15
C LEU A 219 -3.98 0.84 27.34
N THR A 220 -4.10 -0.37 26.78
CA THR A 220 -5.34 -0.80 26.11
C THR A 220 -6.52 -0.75 27.07
N ALA A 221 -6.37 -1.27 28.30
CA ALA A 221 -7.45 -1.24 29.28
C ALA A 221 -7.86 0.19 29.68
N SER A 222 -6.93 1.15 29.68
CA SER A 222 -7.22 2.53 30.08
C SER A 222 -7.76 3.42 28.95
N LEU A 223 -7.29 3.21 27.71
CA LEU A 223 -7.51 4.16 26.61
C LEU A 223 -8.40 3.64 25.49
N THR A 224 -8.72 2.35 25.44
CA THR A 224 -9.69 1.84 24.46
C THR A 224 -11.08 2.37 24.78
N GLY A 225 -11.73 3.02 23.83
CA GLY A 225 -13.07 3.56 24.02
C GLY A 225 -13.54 4.45 22.88
N ASP A 226 -14.68 5.09 23.10
CA ASP A 226 -15.33 5.99 22.15
C ASP A 226 -14.89 7.43 22.34
N PHE A 227 -14.33 8.01 21.28
CA PHE A 227 -13.90 9.40 21.25
C PHE A 227 -14.91 10.26 20.48
N SER A 228 -15.11 11.49 20.92
CA SER A 228 -15.96 12.47 20.22
C SER A 228 -15.39 13.87 20.42
N THR A 229 -15.76 14.81 19.56
CA THR A 229 -15.33 16.21 19.68
C THR A 229 -16.54 17.11 19.92
N ALA A 230 -16.32 18.31 20.47
CA ALA A 230 -17.38 19.30 20.63
C ALA A 230 -18.08 19.67 19.31
N SER A 231 -17.38 19.56 18.17
CA SER A 231 -17.95 19.77 16.84
C SER A 231 -18.86 18.63 16.36
N HIS A 232 -18.69 17.42 16.93
CA HIS A 232 -19.42 16.20 16.56
C HIS A 232 -19.72 15.36 17.81
N PRO A 233 -20.56 15.86 18.75
CA PRO A 233 -20.78 15.19 20.04
C PRO A 233 -21.50 13.84 19.89
N ASP A 234 -22.34 13.72 18.86
CA ASP A 234 -23.18 12.55 18.60
C ASP A 234 -22.46 11.46 17.78
N ILE A 235 -21.30 11.78 17.18
CA ILE A 235 -20.51 10.81 16.42
C ILE A 235 -19.42 10.26 17.33
N LYS A 236 -19.48 8.96 17.60
CA LYS A 236 -18.47 8.23 18.34
C LYS A 236 -17.47 7.59 17.39
N VAL A 237 -16.19 7.83 17.62
CA VAL A 237 -15.09 7.18 16.91
C VAL A 237 -14.41 6.23 17.88
N PRO A 238 -14.67 4.92 17.79
CA PRO A 238 -14.02 3.93 18.63
C PRO A 238 -12.54 3.81 18.26
N LEU A 239 -11.66 4.02 19.23
CA LEU A 239 -10.22 3.90 19.06
C LEU A 239 -9.65 2.96 20.12
N THR A 240 -8.62 2.21 19.73
CA THR A 240 -7.76 1.47 20.67
C THR A 240 -6.30 1.87 20.43
N PRO A 241 -5.47 2.00 21.47
CA PRO A 241 -4.04 2.15 21.28
C PRO A 241 -3.48 0.98 20.48
N MET A 242 -2.54 1.28 19.60
CA MET A 242 -1.85 0.31 18.77
C MET A 242 -0.35 0.42 18.98
N TYR A 243 0.32 -0.73 19.01
CA TYR A 243 1.74 -0.86 19.37
C TYR A 243 2.66 -1.08 18.18
N PHE A 244 2.26 -0.55 17.03
CA PHE A 244 2.97 -0.75 15.78
C PHE A 244 2.69 0.41 14.80
N TRP A 245 3.66 0.74 13.96
CA TRP A 245 3.45 1.65 12.83
C TRP A 245 3.28 0.84 11.55
N HIS A 246 2.08 0.82 10.98
CA HIS A 246 1.78 0.04 9.78
C HIS A 246 1.91 0.85 8.49
N ASP A 247 2.17 0.14 7.40
CA ASP A 247 2.16 0.68 6.03
C ASP A 247 0.76 0.71 5.39
N LYS A 248 -0.19 0.01 6.02
CA LYS A 248 -1.60 -0.08 5.59
C LYS A 248 -2.26 1.30 5.60
N PRO A 249 -3.38 1.50 4.89
CA PRO A 249 -4.08 2.78 4.90
C PRO A 249 -4.32 3.37 6.29
N HIS A 250 -3.88 4.62 6.46
CA HIS A 250 -3.90 5.32 7.73
C HIS A 250 -3.94 6.84 7.53
N VAL A 251 -4.44 7.54 8.54
CA VAL A 251 -4.31 8.99 8.69
C VAL A 251 -3.22 9.31 9.72
N ALA A 252 -2.41 10.33 9.45
CA ALA A 252 -1.33 10.76 10.34
C ALA A 252 -1.09 12.27 10.29
N SER A 253 -0.63 12.84 11.42
CA SER A 253 -0.10 14.21 11.46
C SER A 253 1.17 14.29 10.60
N THR A 254 1.17 15.19 9.61
CA THR A 254 2.26 15.38 8.65
C THR A 254 3.57 15.68 9.38
N ALA A 255 3.51 16.59 10.35
CA ALA A 255 4.67 17.00 11.15
C ALA A 255 5.20 15.85 12.01
N HIS A 256 4.31 15.11 12.68
CA HIS A 256 4.71 13.92 13.45
C HIS A 256 5.32 12.85 12.57
N TYR A 257 4.75 12.60 11.38
CA TYR A 257 5.26 11.62 10.43
C TYR A 257 6.70 11.96 10.01
N LEU A 258 6.94 13.20 9.58
CA LEU A 258 8.27 13.66 9.20
C LEU A 258 9.26 13.58 10.37
N ASN A 259 8.89 14.07 11.55
CA ASN A 259 9.79 14.15 12.70
C ASN A 259 10.06 12.79 13.37
N ARG A 260 9.07 11.89 13.41
CA ARG A 260 9.18 10.62 14.14
C ARG A 260 9.65 9.47 13.25
N VAL A 261 9.10 9.38 12.03
CA VAL A 261 9.43 8.31 11.09
C VAL A 261 10.67 8.67 10.27
N PHE A 262 10.80 9.93 9.87
CA PHE A 262 11.86 10.40 8.98
C PHE A 262 12.74 11.52 9.55
N PRO A 263 13.20 11.45 10.82
CA PRO A 263 13.93 12.55 11.47
C PRO A 263 15.21 12.94 10.73
N THR A 264 15.84 11.99 10.05
CA THR A 264 17.08 12.20 9.30
C THR A 264 17.11 11.30 8.07
N ARG A 265 18.06 11.55 7.17
CA ARG A 265 18.33 10.71 6.00
C ARG A 265 18.74 9.26 6.35
N LEU A 266 19.16 8.99 7.59
CA LEU A 266 19.52 7.66 8.07
C LEU A 266 18.31 6.82 8.51
N ALA A 267 17.14 7.43 8.64
CA ALA A 267 15.95 6.76 9.17
C ALA A 267 15.34 5.74 8.19
N MET A 268 15.62 5.86 6.90
CA MET A 268 15.03 5.04 5.84
C MET A 268 16.04 4.84 4.71
N PHE A 269 16.35 3.59 4.35
CA PHE A 269 17.15 3.29 3.17
C PHE A 269 16.26 3.05 1.95
N ARG A 270 16.90 3.03 0.78
CA ARG A 270 16.23 2.76 -0.49
C ARG A 270 15.72 1.32 -0.52
N GLY A 271 14.43 1.18 -0.84
CA GLY A 271 13.74 -0.11 -0.90
C GLY A 271 13.15 -0.59 0.42
N ASP A 272 13.38 0.12 1.52
CA ASP A 272 12.82 -0.23 2.84
C ASP A 272 11.32 0.11 2.92
N PHE A 273 10.63 -0.66 3.76
CA PHE A 273 9.25 -0.44 4.18
C PHE A 273 9.23 0.23 5.57
N ILE A 274 8.22 1.07 5.83
CA ILE A 274 8.13 1.80 7.09
C ILE A 274 7.80 0.81 8.21
N GLU A 275 6.89 -0.12 7.96
CA GLU A 275 6.50 -1.23 8.84
C GLU A 275 7.72 -2.07 9.28
N ASP A 276 8.61 -2.44 8.34
CA ASP A 276 9.76 -3.30 8.64
C ASP A 276 10.83 -2.62 9.51
N LYS A 277 11.07 -1.32 9.29
CA LYS A 277 12.12 -0.57 10.00
C LYS A 277 11.58 0.19 11.20
N ILE A 278 10.60 1.04 10.95
CA ILE A 278 10.05 1.97 11.93
C ILE A 278 9.00 1.28 12.78
N GLY A 279 8.14 0.44 12.19
CA GLY A 279 7.15 -0.33 12.94
C GLY A 279 7.78 -1.22 14.01
N GLN A 280 8.87 -1.92 13.69
CA GLN A 280 9.60 -2.73 14.67
C GLN A 280 10.26 -1.88 15.76
N ARG A 281 10.92 -0.77 15.40
CA ARG A 281 11.49 0.18 16.38
C ARG A 281 10.41 0.75 17.31
N ALA A 282 9.27 1.12 16.73
CA ALA A 282 8.14 1.66 17.45
C ALA A 282 7.59 0.65 18.45
N ARG A 283 7.35 -0.59 17.99
CA ARG A 283 6.89 -1.69 18.86
C ARG A 283 7.83 -1.96 20.02
N ALA A 284 9.15 -1.97 19.79
CA ALA A 284 10.13 -2.19 20.85
C ALA A 284 10.01 -1.12 21.95
N GLN A 285 9.99 0.16 21.57
CA GLN A 285 9.86 1.28 22.51
C GLN A 285 8.51 1.28 23.23
N MET A 286 7.41 0.98 22.52
CA MET A 286 6.08 0.97 23.13
C MET A 286 5.92 -0.14 24.18
N LYS A 287 6.56 -1.29 23.98
CA LYS A 287 6.61 -2.35 25.01
C LYS A 287 7.28 -1.90 26.30
N GLU A 288 8.16 -0.91 26.23
CA GLU A 288 8.88 -0.29 27.35
C GLU A 288 8.09 0.89 27.97
N GLY A 289 6.88 1.18 27.50
CA GLY A 289 6.02 2.25 28.02
C GLY A 289 6.06 3.56 27.23
N GLU A 290 6.86 3.65 26.17
CA GLU A 290 7.02 4.86 25.36
C GLU A 290 5.91 5.03 24.30
N TRP A 291 4.66 4.68 24.61
CA TRP A 291 3.56 4.77 23.63
C TRP A 291 3.22 6.21 23.24
N ASN A 292 3.20 7.15 24.19
CA ASN A 292 2.93 8.58 23.93
C ASN A 292 3.88 9.20 22.89
N LYS A 293 5.10 8.66 22.78
CA LYS A 293 6.09 9.07 21.79
C LYS A 293 5.65 8.79 20.36
N TRP A 294 4.92 7.69 20.15
CA TRP A 294 4.44 7.22 18.85
C TRP A 294 3.00 7.61 18.58
N ALA A 295 2.14 7.63 19.62
CA ALA A 295 0.75 8.08 19.55
C ALA A 295 -0.04 7.38 18.43
N THR A 296 0.17 6.07 18.32
CA THR A 296 -0.41 5.20 17.28
C THR A 296 -1.69 4.57 17.77
N TRP A 297 -2.76 4.75 17.00
CA TRP A 297 -4.10 4.26 17.27
C TRP A 297 -4.60 3.37 16.13
N LEU A 298 -5.54 2.50 16.47
CA LEU A 298 -6.30 1.70 15.54
C LEU A 298 -7.77 2.13 15.62
N TYR A 299 -8.37 2.44 14.47
CA TYR A 299 -9.83 2.56 14.37
C TYR A 299 -10.46 1.21 14.67
N TYR A 300 -11.30 1.17 15.70
CA TYR A 300 -11.69 -0.08 16.37
C TYR A 300 -13.20 -0.28 16.47
N PRO A 301 -13.96 -0.13 15.36
CA PRO A 301 -15.40 -0.29 15.38
C PRO A 301 -15.82 -1.72 15.74
N GLU A 302 -16.98 -1.83 16.38
CA GLU A 302 -17.56 -3.10 16.85
C GLU A 302 -16.58 -3.93 17.70
N ASP A 303 -15.87 -3.28 18.62
CA ASP A 303 -14.81 -3.89 19.44
C ASP A 303 -13.74 -4.61 18.62
N GLY A 304 -13.44 -4.08 17.43
CA GLY A 304 -12.45 -4.62 16.50
C GLY A 304 -12.93 -5.85 15.72
N LYS A 305 -14.23 -6.09 15.63
CA LYS A 305 -14.79 -7.20 14.83
C LYS A 305 -15.04 -6.79 13.38
N GLN A 306 -15.19 -5.49 13.11
CA GLN A 306 -15.46 -4.99 11.77
C GLN A 306 -14.18 -4.85 10.95
N LEU A 307 -14.19 -5.46 9.76
CA LEU A 307 -13.10 -5.39 8.81
C LEU A 307 -13.17 -4.08 8.01
N CYS A 308 -12.13 -3.26 8.13
CA CYS A 308 -12.08 -1.96 7.43
C CYS A 308 -11.33 -2.02 6.09
N LEU A 309 -10.42 -2.98 5.94
CA LEU A 309 -9.50 -3.05 4.81
C LEU A 309 -9.41 -4.43 4.17
N ARG A 310 -9.29 -4.46 2.84
CA ARG A 310 -8.98 -5.67 2.05
C ARG A 310 -7.77 -5.48 1.16
N HIS A 311 -6.83 -6.42 1.24
CA HIS A 311 -5.67 -6.47 0.35
C HIS A 311 -6.08 -7.06 -1.01
N LEU A 312 -5.81 -6.36 -2.10
CA LEU A 312 -6.13 -6.74 -3.49
C LEU A 312 -5.05 -7.59 -4.16
N GLN A 313 -3.93 -7.81 -3.46
CA GLN A 313 -2.80 -8.63 -3.89
C GLN A 313 -2.13 -8.09 -5.17
N GLY A 314 -1.84 -6.79 -5.19
CA GLY A 314 -1.38 -6.09 -6.39
C GLY A 314 -0.05 -6.57 -6.98
N ARG A 315 0.71 -7.40 -6.24
CA ARG A 315 1.98 -8.01 -6.70
C ARG A 315 1.83 -9.42 -7.28
N THR A 316 0.67 -10.03 -7.18
CA THR A 316 0.39 -11.38 -7.71
C THR A 316 -0.81 -11.40 -8.65
N ARG A 317 -1.71 -10.42 -8.55
CA ARG A 317 -2.88 -10.31 -9.42
C ARG A 317 -2.48 -9.79 -10.81
N GLU A 318 -2.63 -10.65 -11.81
CA GLU A 318 -2.65 -10.28 -13.22
C GLU A 318 -3.97 -9.54 -13.53
N SER A 319 -4.00 -8.69 -14.56
CA SER A 319 -5.24 -8.03 -15.01
C SER A 319 -6.28 -9.07 -15.43
N VAL A 320 -7.56 -8.68 -15.47
CA VAL A 320 -8.63 -9.60 -15.94
C VAL A 320 -8.33 -10.09 -17.37
N ALA A 321 -7.83 -9.21 -18.24
CA ALA A 321 -7.39 -9.58 -19.59
C ALA A 321 -6.18 -10.55 -19.56
N GLY A 322 -5.17 -10.29 -18.72
CA GLY A 322 -4.01 -11.17 -18.58
C GLY A 322 -4.36 -12.56 -18.03
N GLN A 323 -5.35 -12.64 -17.14
CA GLN A 323 -5.90 -13.92 -16.66
C GLN A 323 -6.61 -14.68 -17.77
N ALA A 324 -7.39 -13.98 -18.61
CA ALA A 324 -8.06 -14.58 -19.77
C ALA A 324 -7.04 -15.06 -20.83
N ASP A 325 -6.02 -14.27 -21.14
CA ASP A 325 -4.95 -14.64 -22.06
C ASP A 325 -4.14 -15.84 -21.55
N ARG A 326 -3.86 -15.88 -20.25
CA ARG A 326 -3.19 -17.01 -19.61
C ARG A 326 -4.06 -18.26 -19.59
N ALA A 327 -5.36 -18.13 -19.34
CA ALA A 327 -6.31 -19.23 -19.45
C ALA A 327 -6.40 -19.77 -20.89
N ALA A 328 -6.41 -18.87 -21.89
CA ALA A 328 -6.38 -19.23 -23.30
C ALA A 328 -5.08 -19.95 -23.69
N MET A 329 -3.91 -19.45 -23.23
CA MET A 329 -2.62 -20.11 -23.44
C MET A 329 -2.57 -21.50 -22.79
N TRP A 330 -3.11 -21.65 -21.57
CA TRP A 330 -3.20 -22.96 -20.91
C TRP A 330 -4.13 -23.93 -21.65
N LYS A 331 -5.25 -23.43 -22.17
CA LYS A 331 -6.17 -24.22 -22.99
C LYS A 331 -5.48 -24.70 -24.27
N GLN A 332 -4.81 -23.80 -25.01
CA GLN A 332 -4.06 -24.13 -26.22
C GLN A 332 -2.92 -25.11 -25.94
N LYS A 333 -2.21 -24.97 -24.82
CA LYS A 333 -1.13 -25.88 -24.42
C LYS A 333 -1.64 -27.27 -24.04
N ASN A 334 -2.84 -27.37 -23.48
CA ASN A 334 -3.47 -28.65 -23.22
C ASN A 334 -3.97 -29.29 -24.53
N GLU A 335 -4.60 -28.52 -25.42
CA GLU A 335 -5.00 -28.99 -26.75
C GLU A 335 -3.81 -29.52 -27.55
N LEU A 336 -2.66 -28.83 -27.53
CA LEU A 336 -1.42 -29.30 -28.17
C LEU A 336 -0.86 -30.59 -27.54
N ARG A 337 -0.96 -30.74 -26.21
CA ARG A 337 -0.53 -31.96 -25.50
C ARG A 337 -1.44 -33.14 -25.79
N ASP A 338 -2.73 -32.90 -25.97
CA ASP A 338 -3.70 -33.95 -26.27
C ASP A 338 -3.53 -34.41 -27.73
N VAL A 339 -3.22 -33.50 -28.66
CA VAL A 339 -2.85 -33.84 -30.06
C VAL A 339 -1.52 -34.61 -30.12
N GLU A 340 -0.50 -34.22 -29.33
CA GLU A 340 0.76 -34.98 -29.23
C GLU A 340 0.52 -36.40 -28.69
N LYS A 341 -0.35 -36.55 -27.69
CA LYS A 341 -0.74 -37.87 -27.18
C LYS A 341 -1.46 -38.70 -28.23
N GLU A 342 -2.43 -38.16 -28.95
CA GLU A 342 -3.14 -38.88 -30.02
C GLU A 342 -2.19 -39.30 -31.16
N SER A 343 -1.21 -38.46 -31.53
CA SER A 343 -0.21 -38.82 -32.54
C SER A 343 0.75 -39.93 -32.09
N SER A 344 1.05 -40.02 -30.79
CA SER A 344 1.93 -41.05 -30.23
C SER A 344 1.27 -42.43 -30.07
N VAL A 345 -0.07 -42.50 -30.10
CA VAL A 345 -0.82 -43.76 -29.97
C VAL A 345 -0.95 -44.50 -31.31
N VAL A 346 -0.76 -43.81 -32.44
CA VAL A 346 -0.93 -44.41 -33.78
C VAL A 346 0.34 -45.10 -34.31
N GLU A 347 1.52 -44.87 -33.71
CA GLU A 347 2.80 -45.46 -34.18
C GLU A 347 3.17 -46.82 -33.55
N VAL A 348 2.36 -47.38 -32.66
CA VAL A 348 2.70 -48.64 -31.96
C VAL A 348 1.64 -49.72 -32.25
N ASP A 349 1.52 -50.16 -33.50
CA ASP A 349 0.81 -51.40 -33.83
C ASP A 349 1.21 -51.93 -35.22
N VAL A 350 2.49 -52.29 -35.41
CA VAL A 350 2.85 -53.29 -36.42
C VAL A 350 4.01 -54.16 -35.93
N VAL A 351 3.79 -55.48 -35.96
CA VAL A 351 4.76 -56.60 -35.84
C VAL A 351 5.12 -56.94 -34.38
N GLN A 352 4.84 -58.14 -33.83
CA GLN A 352 5.20 -59.46 -34.34
C GLN A 352 4.52 -60.61 -33.56
N ASP A 353 3.89 -61.54 -34.28
CA ASP A 353 3.51 -62.88 -33.81
C ASP A 353 4.71 -63.87 -33.92
N PHE A 354 4.96 -64.64 -32.86
CA PHE A 354 5.13 -66.12 -32.79
C PHE A 354 6.09 -66.56 -31.65
N PRO A 355 5.86 -67.74 -31.03
CA PRO A 355 6.24 -68.03 -29.64
C PRO A 355 7.20 -69.23 -29.43
N LEU A 356 7.55 -69.42 -28.15
CA LEU A 356 7.83 -70.70 -27.45
C LEU A 356 9.14 -71.45 -27.77
N PHE A 357 10.06 -71.53 -26.78
CA PHE A 357 10.27 -72.69 -25.89
C PHE A 357 11.63 -72.64 -25.15
N LEU A 358 11.60 -73.12 -23.88
CA LEU A 358 12.62 -73.92 -23.13
C LEU A 358 14.03 -73.32 -22.94
N GLU A 359 14.82 -73.63 -21.91
CA GLU A 359 14.75 -74.15 -20.54
C GLU A 359 16.24 -74.07 -20.10
N GLN A 360 16.54 -73.78 -18.82
CA GLN A 360 17.72 -74.25 -18.05
C GLN A 360 19.15 -73.98 -18.63
N ASP A 361 20.27 -73.88 -17.92
CA ASP A 361 20.71 -73.87 -16.53
C ASP A 361 22.21 -73.45 -16.57
N GLU A 362 22.82 -73.24 -15.40
CA GLU A 362 24.27 -73.40 -15.10
C GLU A 362 25.30 -72.37 -15.65
N GLN A 363 25.93 -71.55 -14.80
CA GLN A 363 27.09 -71.78 -13.90
C GLN A 363 28.47 -71.41 -14.50
N ASN A 364 29.14 -70.49 -13.79
CA ASN A 364 30.59 -70.33 -13.53
C ASN A 364 31.63 -70.60 -14.64
N SER A 365 32.35 -69.54 -15.03
CA SER A 365 33.74 -69.27 -14.59
C SER A 365 34.13 -67.81 -14.84
#